data_AF-A0A270BI39-F1
#
_entry.id   AF-A0A270BI39-F1
#
_cell.length_a   1.000
_cell.length_b   1.000
_cell.length_c   1.000
_cell.angle_alpha   90.00
_cell.angle_beta   90.00
_cell.angle_gamma   90.00
#
_symmetry.space_group_name_H-M   'P 1'
#
loop_
_entity.id
_entity.type
_entity.pdbx_description
1 polymer ?
#
loop_
_entity_poly.entity_id
_entity_poly.type
_entity_poly.pdbx_seq_one_letter_code
_entity_poly.pdbx_strand_id
1 'polypeptide(L)' 'MDAETMRTVARLARSRADRGSSAAHGDGLQRLGAARALRQLAIDLEVSADACEVSPPPSRRRGRPA' A
#
# COMPACT_ATOMS: atom_id res chain seq x y z
N MET A 1 0.01 8.79 -5.61
CA MET A 1 1.14 7.90 -5.26
C MET A 1 1.43 7.08 -6.50
N ASP A 2 2.69 6.99 -6.92
CA ASP A 2 3.06 6.14 -8.06
C ASP A 2 3.07 4.65 -7.66
N ALA A 3 3.06 3.76 -8.66
CA ALA A 3 3.02 2.31 -8.47
C ALA A 3 4.22 1.76 -7.68
N GLU A 4 5.41 2.34 -7.87
CA GLU A 4 6.62 1.93 -7.15
C GLU A 4 6.51 2.26 -5.65
N THR A 5 6.01 3.45 -5.33
CA THR A 5 5.74 3.83 -3.94
C THR A 5 4.69 2.91 -3.31
N MET A 6 3.59 2.61 -4.00
CA MET A 6 2.56 1.68 -3.49
C MET A 6 3.13 0.29 -3.19
N ARG A 7 3.90 -0.29 -4.14
CA ARG A 7 4.57 -1.59 -3.94
C ARG A 7 5.57 -1.57 -2.79
N THR A 8 6.26 -0.45 -2.59
CA THR A 8 7.19 -0.27 -1.47
C THR A 8 6.45 -0.26 -0.13
N VAL A 9 5.34 0.46 -0.03
CA VAL A 9 4.50 0.46 1.18
C VAL A 9 3.89 -0.92 1.44
N ALA A 10 3.45 -1.64 0.40
CA ALA A 10 2.94 -3.01 0.53
C ALA A 10 3.99 -3.98 1.13
N ARG A 11 5.23 -3.94 0.64
CA ARG A 11 6.35 -4.70 1.22
C ARG A 11 6.59 -4.35 2.69
N LEU A 12 6.54 -3.06 3.02
CA LEU A 12 6.72 -2.59 4.39
C LEU A 12 5.59 -3.07 5.31
N ALA A 13 4.35 -3.04 4.84
CA ALA A 13 3.18 -3.53 5.58
C ALA A 13 3.28 -5.03 5.86
N ARG A 14 3.65 -5.86 4.87
CA ARG A 14 3.95 -7.30 5.07
C ARG A 14 5.03 -7.52 6.11
N SER A 15 6.16 -6.82 5.96
CA SER A 15 7.27 -6.94 6.89
C SER A 15 6.91 -6.55 8.33
N ARG A 16 5.97 -5.62 8.52
CA ARG A 16 5.42 -5.28 9.84
C ARG A 16 4.42 -6.31 10.37
N ALA A 17 3.61 -6.92 9.49
CA ALA A 17 2.70 -7.99 9.88
C ALA A 17 3.47 -9.23 10.39
N ASP A 18 4.57 -9.58 9.72
CA ASP A 18 5.36 -10.79 10.03
C ASP A 18 6.21 -10.64 11.29
N ARG A 19 6.79 -9.46 11.52
CA ARG A 19 7.53 -9.18 12.75
C ARG A 19 6.64 -9.14 13.99
N GLY A 20 5.33 -8.98 13.80
CA GLY A 20 4.41 -8.60 14.85
C GLY A 20 4.72 -7.18 15.33
N SER A 21 3.71 -6.45 15.79
CA SER A 21 3.97 -5.16 16.41
C SER A 21 4.59 -5.37 17.80
N SER A 22 5.90 -5.57 17.85
CA SER A 22 6.64 -5.58 19.13
C SER A 22 6.54 -4.23 19.86
N ALA A 23 6.10 -3.18 19.16
CA ALA A 23 5.91 -1.84 19.70
C ALA A 23 4.46 -1.56 20.17
N ALA A 24 3.47 -2.39 19.80
CA ALA A 24 2.11 -2.22 20.28
C ALA A 24 1.95 -2.90 21.64
N HIS A 25 1.75 -2.09 22.68
CA HIS A 25 1.28 -2.52 24.00
C HIS A 25 -0.19 -2.99 23.90
N GLY A 26 -0.42 -4.09 23.20
CA GLY A 26 -1.75 -4.65 22.97
C GLY A 26 -1.79 -6.14 23.25
N ASP A 27 -2.96 -6.63 23.66
CA ASP A 27 -3.19 -8.05 23.90
C ASP A 27 -3.03 -8.91 22.63
N GLY A 28 -3.12 -10.24 22.79
CA GLY A 28 -2.96 -11.18 21.68
C GLY A 28 -3.93 -10.95 20.51
N LEU A 29 -5.17 -10.55 20.79
CA LEU A 29 -6.20 -10.33 19.78
C LEU A 29 -5.95 -9.02 19.03
N GLN A 30 -5.58 -7.95 19.74
CA GLN A 30 -5.19 -6.69 19.12
C GLN A 30 -4.00 -6.86 18.18
N ARG A 31 -2.98 -7.62 18.60
CA ARG A 31 -1.83 -7.95 17.76
C ARG A 31 -2.22 -8.75 16.51
N LEU A 32 -3.09 -9.75 16.65
CA LEU A 32 -3.60 -10.53 15.53
C LEU A 32 -4.39 -9.65 14.55
N GLY A 33 -5.26 -8.78 15.07
CA GLY A 33 -6.04 -7.83 14.30
C GLY A 33 -5.15 -6.87 13.51
N ALA A 34 -4.12 -6.30 14.16
CA ALA A 34 -3.14 -5.44 13.50
C ALA A 34 -2.38 -6.15 12.38
N ALA A 35 -1.93 -7.39 12.62
CA ALA A 35 -1.26 -8.18 11.60
C ALA A 35 -2.17 -8.47 10.39
N ARG A 36 -3.46 -8.78 10.64
CA ARG A 36 -4.44 -8.99 9.57
C ARG A 36 -4.70 -7.72 8.77
N ALA A 37 -4.85 -6.57 9.44
CA ALA A 37 -5.06 -5.28 8.78
C ALA A 37 -3.88 -4.89 7.89
N LEU A 38 -2.64 -5.10 8.36
CA LEU A 38 -1.43 -4.85 7.58
C LEU A 38 -1.32 -5.74 6.34
N ARG A 39 -1.74 -7.01 6.44
CA ARG A 39 -1.79 -7.92 5.27
C ARG A 39 -2.82 -7.45 4.25
N GLN A 40 -4.01 -7.07 4.70
CA GLN A 40 -5.04 -6.55 3.81
C GLN A 40 -4.59 -5.27 3.10
N LEU A 41 -4.00 -4.33 3.86
CA LEU A 41 -3.43 -3.11 3.30
C LEU A 41 -2.39 -3.38 2.21
N ALA A 42 -1.52 -4.39 2.41
CA ALA A 42 -0.54 -4.75 1.40
C ALA A 42 -1.19 -5.24 0.10
N ILE A 43 -2.26 -6.04 0.20
CA ILE A 43 -3.03 -6.53 -0.96
C ILE A 43 -3.69 -5.35 -1.70
N ASP A 44 -4.35 -4.47 -0.95
CA ASP A 44 -5.07 -3.33 -1.53
C ASP A 44 -4.12 -2.38 -2.29
N LEU A 45 -2.90 -2.19 -1.77
CA LEU A 45 -1.85 -1.39 -2.41
C LEU A 45 -1.30 -2.05 -3.69
N GLU A 46 -1.19 -3.38 -3.72
CA GLU A 46 -0.76 -4.09 -4.95
C GLU A 46 -1.81 -3.97 -6.05
N VAL A 47 -3.08 -4.21 -5.72
CA VAL A 47 -4.20 -4.02 -6.65
C VAL A 47 -4.24 -2.58 -7.17
N SER A 48 -4.02 -1.61 -6.29
CA SER A 48 -3.97 -0.19 -6.68
C SER A 48 -2.79 0.14 -7.58
N ALA A 49 -1.61 -0.45 -7.33
CA ALA A 49 -0.42 -0.29 -8.16
C ALA A 49 -0.66 -0.82 -9.58
N ASP A 50 -1.24 -2.01 -9.69
CA ASP A 50 -1.55 -2.63 -10.98
C ASP A 50 -2.59 -1.80 -11.76
N ALA A 51 -3.61 -1.26 -11.08
CA ALA A 51 -4.58 -0.36 -11.69
C ALA A 51 -3.97 0.95 -12.21
N CYS A 52 -2.97 1.49 -11.52
CA CYS A 52 -2.24 2.69 -11.95
C CYS A 52 -1.38 2.46 -13.20
N GLU A 53 -0.88 1.25 -13.42
CA GLU A 53 -0.08 0.91 -14.61
C GLU A 53 -0.96 0.60 -15.82
N VAL A 54 -2.15 0.04 -15.60
CA VAL A 54 -3.14 -0.24 -16.66
C VAL A 54 -3.81 1.05 -17.16
N SER A 55 -3.97 2.06 -16.30
CA SER A 55 -4.47 3.37 -16.75
C SER A 55 -3.37 4.16 -17.45
N PRO A 56 -3.53 4.53 -18.74
CA PRO A 56 -2.58 5.43 -19.36
C PRO A 56 -2.49 6.72 -18.52
N PRO A 57 -1.28 7.27 -18.30
CA PRO A 57 -1.15 8.50 -17.54
C PRO A 57 -2.08 9.54 -18.17
N PRO A 58 -2.83 10.33 -17.36
CA PRO A 58 -3.66 11.39 -17.93
C PRO A 58 -2.74 12.23 -18.79
N SER A 59 -2.98 12.18 -20.10
CA SER A 59 -2.18 12.87 -21.09
C SER A 59 -2.01 14.29 -20.58
N ARG A 60 -0.78 14.66 -20.18
CA ARG A 60 -0.47 16.06 -19.87
C ARG A 60 -0.84 16.81 -21.13
N ARG A 61 -1.99 17.49 -21.13
CA ARG A 61 -2.41 18.43 -22.16
C ARG A 61 -1.33 19.51 -22.24
N ARG A 62 -0.29 19.24 -23.03
CA ARG A 62 0.64 20.25 -23.51
C ARG A 62 -0.11 21.02 -24.60
N GLY A 63 -0.31 22.31 -24.32
CA GLY A 63 -0.45 23.33 -25.34
C GLY A 63 -1.89 23.66 -25.76
N ARG A 64 -2.38 24.81 -25.29
CA ARG A 64 -2.83 25.85 -26.21
C ARG A 64 -2.78 27.22 -25.51
N PRO A 65 -1.78 28.07 -25.77
CA PRO A 65 -1.97 29.50 -25.60
C PRO A 65 -2.96 29.97 -26.68
N ALA A 66 -3.92 30.79 -26.27
CA ALA A 66 -4.74 31.60 -27.18
C ALA A 66 -4.01 32.90 -27.50
#